data_AF-A0A944H6S1-F1
#
_entry.id   AF-A0A944H6S1-F1
#
_cell.length_a   1.000
_cell.length_b   1.000
_cell.length_c   1.000
_cell.angle_alpha   90.00
_cell.angle_beta   90.00
_cell.angle_gamma   90.00
#
_symmetry.space_group_name_H-M   'P 1'
#
loop_
_entity.id
_entity.type
_entity.pdbx_description
1 polymer ?
#
loop_
_entity_poly.entity_id
_entity_poly.type
_entity_poly.pdbx_seq_one_letter_code
_entity_poly.pdbx_strand_id
1 'polypeptide(L)'
;MILSHLEVVSPKDMKRFKELGVYANFTPHWLGGTVFKGSDVALTTFLVGFSEELVYRGVVFSTFLKDNKVKAILVSAVIFSLLHAVNILAGTDIIVIGAQLFMTFIAGLFFAFVRLKIENIIPIMLYHWAWDFVLIGGEVLKDGDINGTFTTAMIIFQLVFAVTVIPYFVYQERKKVGK
;
A
#
# COMPACT_ATOMS: atom_id res chain seq x y z
N MET A 1 37.98 26.12 -5.72
CA MET A 1 36.80 26.68 -6.42
C MET A 1 35.63 25.75 -6.11
N ILE A 2 34.58 26.25 -5.46
CA ILE A 2 33.40 25.43 -5.13
C ILE A 2 32.37 25.68 -6.24
N LEU A 3 32.11 24.66 -7.07
CA LEU A 3 30.99 24.65 -7.99
C LEU A 3 29.76 24.23 -7.18
N SER A 4 28.84 25.16 -6.95
CA SER A 4 27.73 24.94 -6.01
C SER A 4 26.58 24.12 -6.57
N HIS A 5 26.51 23.86 -7.89
CA HIS A 5 25.40 23.08 -8.47
C HIS A 5 25.83 22.28 -9.70
N LEU A 6 26.01 20.95 -9.55
CA LEU A 6 25.92 19.99 -10.66
C LEU A 6 24.79 19.01 -10.32
N GLU A 7 23.73 19.00 -11.14
CA GLU A 7 22.53 18.19 -10.92
C GLU A 7 22.75 16.71 -11.32
N VAL A 8 23.63 16.45 -12.29
CA VAL A 8 23.99 15.11 -12.74
C VAL A 8 25.49 15.06 -13.00
N VAL A 9 26.19 14.18 -12.28
CA VAL A 9 27.63 13.93 -12.49
C VAL A 9 27.82 12.48 -12.90
N SER A 10 28.42 12.27 -14.08
CA SER A 10 28.84 10.92 -14.48
C SER A 10 29.92 10.40 -13.52
N PRO A 11 29.91 9.11 -13.13
CA PRO A 11 30.95 8.57 -12.25
C PRO A 11 32.38 8.75 -12.75
N LYS A 12 32.56 8.84 -14.08
CA LYS A 12 33.86 9.10 -14.71
C LYS A 12 34.36 10.52 -14.45
N ASP A 13 33.45 11.50 -14.33
CA ASP A 13 33.77 12.91 -14.13
C ASP A 13 34.15 13.21 -12.67
N MET A 14 33.66 12.42 -11.71
CA MET A 14 34.03 12.53 -10.30
C MET A 14 35.54 12.38 -10.08
N LYS A 15 36.18 11.44 -10.80
CA LYS A 15 37.63 11.22 -10.70
C LYS A 15 38.41 12.44 -11.24
N ARG A 16 37.92 13.03 -12.33
CA ARG A 16 38.51 14.22 -12.96
C ARG A 16 38.40 15.46 -12.06
N PHE A 17 37.29 15.64 -11.34
CA PHE A 17 37.14 16.78 -10.40
C PHE A 17 38.12 16.71 -9.23
N LYS A 18 38.42 15.50 -8.75
CA LYS A 18 39.42 15.28 -7.71
C LYS A 18 40.82 15.70 -8.16
N GLU A 19 41.20 15.38 -9.39
CA GLU A 19 42.50 15.77 -9.97
C GLU A 19 42.63 17.29 -10.12
N LEU A 20 41.51 18.00 -10.33
CA LEU A 20 41.46 19.45 -10.49
C LEU A 20 41.33 20.22 -9.15
N GLY A 21 41.34 19.54 -8.00
CA GLY A 21 41.15 20.19 -6.70
C GLY A 21 39.77 20.84 -6.54
N VAL A 22 38.79 20.42 -7.35
CA VAL A 22 37.42 20.90 -7.30
C VAL A 22 36.64 20.04 -6.32
N TYR A 23 36.23 20.66 -5.21
CA TYR A 23 35.31 20.04 -4.26
C TYR A 23 33.88 20.26 -4.75
N ALA A 24 33.34 19.24 -5.41
CA ALA A 24 31.92 19.21 -5.78
C ALA A 24 31.11 18.85 -4.53
N ASN A 25 30.42 19.84 -3.93
CA ASN A 25 29.44 19.56 -2.89
C ASN A 25 28.18 19.01 -3.57
N PHE A 26 27.95 17.72 -3.40
CA PHE A 26 26.72 17.08 -3.83
C PHE A 26 25.60 17.47 -2.86
N THR A 27 24.60 18.21 -3.31
CA THR A 27 23.29 18.28 -2.64
C THR A 27 22.47 17.08 -3.10
N PRO A 28 22.28 16.05 -2.25
CA PRO A 28 21.62 14.83 -2.66
C PRO A 28 20.11 15.05 -2.64
N HIS A 29 19.57 15.66 -3.68
CA HIS A 29 18.12 15.80 -3.84
C HIS A 29 17.50 14.65 -4.66
N TRP A 30 18.33 13.71 -5.15
CA TRP A 30 17.91 12.58 -6.00
C TRP A 30 18.57 11.23 -5.63
N LEU A 31 18.97 11.00 -4.37
CA LEU A 31 19.45 9.67 -3.96
C LEU A 31 18.39 8.55 -4.05
N GLY A 32 17.15 8.90 -4.43
CA GLY A 32 16.01 7.99 -4.57
C GLY A 32 16.11 6.91 -5.65
N GLY A 33 17.01 7.06 -6.64
CA GLY A 33 17.06 6.16 -7.80
C GLY A 33 18.15 5.08 -7.74
N THR A 34 19.29 5.36 -7.11
CA THR A 34 20.50 4.53 -7.25
C THR A 34 21.17 4.16 -5.93
N VAL A 35 20.86 4.84 -4.81
CA VAL A 35 21.57 4.66 -3.53
C VAL A 35 20.67 4.11 -2.42
N PHE A 36 19.36 4.35 -2.46
CA PHE A 36 18.41 3.98 -1.39
C PHE A 36 17.29 3.02 -1.83
N LYS A 37 17.58 2.14 -2.81
CA LYS A 37 16.61 1.25 -3.47
C LYS A 37 15.64 0.49 -2.55
N GLY A 38 16.03 0.15 -1.31
CA GLY A 38 15.17 -0.52 -0.34
C GLY A 38 14.46 0.40 0.66
N SER A 39 15.15 1.43 1.17
CA SER A 39 14.58 2.34 2.18
C SER A 39 13.54 3.28 1.60
N ASP A 40 13.70 3.68 0.33
CA ASP A 40 12.72 4.55 -0.34
C ASP A 40 11.41 3.82 -0.61
N VAL A 41 11.49 2.55 -1.01
CA VAL A 41 10.31 1.69 -1.19
C VAL A 41 9.61 1.49 0.14
N ALA A 42 10.36 1.13 1.20
CA ALA A 42 9.79 0.94 2.54
C ALA A 42 9.09 2.19 3.07
N LEU A 43 9.70 3.37 2.93
CA LEU A 43 9.12 4.62 3.38
C LEU A 43 7.91 5.03 2.53
N THR A 44 8.01 4.90 1.21
CA THR A 44 6.93 5.27 0.29
C THR A 44 5.71 4.40 0.53
N THR A 45 5.87 3.08 0.58
CA THR A 45 4.74 2.16 0.84
C THR A 45 4.18 2.33 2.24
N PHE A 46 5.00 2.72 3.22
CA PHE A 46 4.51 3.04 4.56
C PHE A 46 3.61 4.28 4.53
N LEU A 47 4.03 5.34 3.84
CA LEU A 47 3.23 6.56 3.71
C LEU A 47 1.94 6.30 2.93
N VAL A 48 1.99 5.47 1.87
CA VAL A 48 0.79 5.04 1.12
C VAL A 48 -0.17 4.30 2.04
N GLY A 49 0.23 3.18 2.63
CA GLY A 49 -0.63 2.40 3.52
C GLY A 49 -1.15 3.20 4.71
N PHE A 50 -0.32 4.08 5.29
CA PHE A 50 -0.74 4.99 6.35
C PHE A 50 -1.83 5.97 5.87
N SER A 51 -1.60 6.66 4.75
CA SER A 51 -2.52 7.67 4.24
C SER A 51 -3.86 7.08 3.80
N GLU A 52 -3.83 5.92 3.14
CA GLU A 52 -5.03 5.23 2.70
C GLU A 52 -5.83 4.72 3.89
N GLU A 53 -5.21 4.09 4.89
CA GLU A 53 -5.95 3.62 6.06
C GLU A 53 -6.54 4.76 6.90
N LEU A 54 -5.87 5.91 6.98
CA LEU A 54 -6.46 7.11 7.60
C LEU A 54 -7.74 7.54 6.88
N VAL A 55 -7.74 7.58 5.55
CA VAL A 55 -8.92 7.98 4.78
C VAL A 55 -10.02 6.92 4.89
N TYR A 56 -9.71 5.66 4.57
CA TYR A 56 -10.75 4.64 4.40
C TYR A 56 -11.22 4.05 5.73
N ARG A 57 -10.34 3.84 6.71
CA ARG A 57 -10.66 3.21 8.01
C ARG A 57 -10.77 4.24 9.12
N GLY A 58 -10.05 5.35 9.02
CA GLY A 58 -10.18 6.49 9.91
C GLY A 58 -11.44 7.32 9.62
N VAL A 59 -11.65 7.77 8.37
CA VAL A 59 -12.74 8.70 8.03
C VAL A 59 -13.98 7.98 7.48
N VAL A 60 -13.85 7.29 6.34
CA VAL A 60 -15.01 6.69 5.64
C VAL A 60 -15.70 5.64 6.53
N PHE A 61 -14.95 4.66 7.03
CA PHE A 61 -15.50 3.63 7.91
C PHE A 61 -16.17 4.22 9.16
N SER A 62 -15.48 5.13 9.87
CA SER A 62 -16.01 5.73 11.10
C SER A 62 -17.28 6.55 10.88
N THR A 63 -17.45 7.14 9.69
CA THR A 63 -18.66 7.88 9.31
C THR A 63 -19.86 6.94 9.28
N PHE A 64 -19.75 5.81 8.59
CA PHE A 64 -20.85 4.85 8.43
C PHE A 64 -21.01 3.90 9.63
N LEU A 65 -19.99 3.76 10.47
CA LEU A 65 -20.05 2.93 11.68
C LEU A 65 -21.14 3.39 12.65
N LYS A 66 -21.42 4.71 12.68
CA LYS A 66 -22.47 5.30 13.51
C LYS A 66 -23.87 4.83 13.10
N ASP A 67 -24.06 4.50 11.83
CA ASP A 67 -25.35 4.04 11.30
C ASP A 67 -25.48 2.52 11.43
N ASN A 68 -24.53 1.78 10.83
CA ASN A 68 -24.65 0.34 10.63
C ASN A 68 -23.28 -0.27 10.34
N LYS A 69 -22.89 -1.28 11.14
CA LYS A 69 -21.58 -1.94 11.02
C LYS A 69 -21.35 -2.61 9.67
N VAL A 70 -22.38 -3.23 9.09
CA VAL A 70 -22.28 -3.88 7.78
C VAL A 70 -22.12 -2.83 6.68
N LYS A 71 -22.88 -1.74 6.74
CA LYS A 71 -22.74 -0.60 5.83
C LYS A 71 -21.33 0.00 5.90
N ALA A 72 -20.79 0.17 7.10
CA ALA A 72 -19.43 0.69 7.30
C ALA A 72 -18.36 -0.18 6.64
N ILE A 73 -18.46 -1.50 6.78
CA ILE A 73 -17.54 -2.44 6.13
C ILE A 73 -17.65 -2.35 4.62
N LEU A 74 -18.87 -2.47 4.08
CA LEU A 74 -19.09 -2.52 2.63
C LEU A 74 -18.70 -1.21 1.95
N VAL A 75 -19.13 -0.06 2.47
CA VAL A 75 -18.85 1.23 1.84
C VAL A 75 -17.36 1.57 1.90
N SER A 76 -16.70 1.33 3.05
CA SER A 76 -15.25 1.53 3.17
C SER A 76 -14.48 0.66 2.16
N ALA A 77 -14.85 -0.62 2.01
CA ALA A 77 -14.21 -1.53 1.07
C ALA A 77 -14.45 -1.15 -0.41
N VAL A 78 -15.66 -0.73 -0.78
CA VAL A 78 -15.98 -0.30 -2.14
C VAL A 78 -15.18 0.95 -2.51
N ILE A 79 -15.19 1.99 -1.67
CA ILE A 79 -14.49 3.25 -2.01
C ILE A 79 -12.97 3.02 -2.05
N PHE A 80 -12.44 2.18 -1.15
CA PHE A 80 -11.03 1.75 -1.19
C PHE A 80 -10.67 1.04 -2.49
N SER A 81 -11.48 0.09 -2.93
CA SER A 81 -11.29 -0.59 -4.21
C SER A 81 -11.32 0.39 -5.38
N LEU A 82 -12.33 1.27 -5.43
CA LEU A 82 -12.51 2.23 -6.52
C LEU A 82 -11.35 3.23 -6.67
N LEU A 83 -10.60 3.54 -5.60
CA LEU A 83 -9.37 4.33 -5.70
C LEU A 83 -8.43 3.78 -6.78
N HIS A 84 -8.31 2.46 -6.85
CA HIS A 84 -7.35 1.77 -7.70
C HIS A 84 -7.73 1.82 -9.19
N ALA A 85 -8.96 2.22 -9.53
CA ALA A 85 -9.34 2.47 -10.92
C ALA A 85 -8.52 3.60 -11.55
N VAL A 86 -7.93 4.49 -10.73
CA VAL A 86 -7.02 5.56 -11.20
C VAL A 86 -5.83 5.01 -11.97
N ASN A 87 -5.43 3.75 -11.76
CA ASN A 87 -4.31 3.11 -12.46
C ASN A 87 -4.56 2.97 -13.97
N ILE A 88 -5.81 3.09 -14.44
CA ILE A 88 -6.09 3.20 -15.88
C ILE A 88 -5.38 4.40 -16.51
N LEU A 89 -5.22 5.49 -15.76
CA LEU A 89 -4.55 6.71 -16.22
C LEU A 89 -3.04 6.52 -16.32
N ALA A 90 -2.49 5.54 -15.60
CA ALA A 90 -1.09 5.11 -15.71
C ALA A 90 -0.87 4.10 -16.85
N GLY A 91 -1.91 3.78 -17.64
CA GLY A 91 -1.82 2.88 -18.79
C GLY A 91 -1.93 1.39 -18.45
N THR A 92 -2.40 1.04 -17.24
CA THR A 92 -2.63 -0.36 -16.86
C THR A 92 -3.77 -0.98 -17.69
N ASP A 93 -3.60 -2.23 -18.11
CA ASP A 93 -4.60 -2.98 -18.87
C ASP A 93 -5.92 -3.17 -18.10
N ILE A 94 -7.05 -3.11 -18.81
CA ILE A 94 -8.39 -3.16 -18.19
C ILE A 94 -8.68 -4.48 -17.46
N ILE A 95 -8.14 -5.60 -17.94
CA ILE A 95 -8.30 -6.91 -17.28
C ILE A 95 -7.53 -6.91 -15.97
N VAL A 96 -6.33 -6.34 -15.97
CA VAL A 96 -5.49 -6.19 -14.77
C VAL A 96 -6.17 -5.28 -13.75
N ILE A 97 -6.78 -4.17 -14.18
CA ILE A 97 -7.55 -3.29 -13.31
C ILE A 97 -8.76 -4.02 -12.74
N GLY A 98 -9.50 -4.78 -13.55
CA GLY A 98 -10.64 -5.57 -13.07
C GLY A 98 -10.24 -6.54 -11.95
N ALA A 99 -9.12 -7.25 -12.13
CA ALA A 99 -8.56 -8.11 -11.10
C ALA A 99 -8.11 -7.33 -9.85
N GLN A 100 -7.46 -6.17 -10.04
CA GLN A 100 -7.01 -5.31 -8.96
C GLN A 100 -8.19 -4.77 -8.13
N LEU A 101 -9.26 -4.31 -8.77
CA LEU A 101 -10.47 -3.84 -8.10
C LEU A 101 -11.10 -4.96 -7.27
N PHE A 102 -11.20 -6.17 -7.83
CA PHE A 102 -11.72 -7.32 -7.10
C PHE A 102 -10.86 -7.66 -5.87
N MET A 103 -9.54 -7.77 -6.04
CA MET A 103 -8.63 -8.12 -4.95
C MET A 103 -8.57 -7.04 -3.85
N THR A 104 -8.52 -5.76 -4.23
CA THR A 104 -8.53 -4.64 -3.28
C THR A 104 -9.87 -4.49 -2.58
N PHE A 105 -10.99 -4.89 -3.21
CA PHE A 105 -12.28 -4.98 -2.53
C PHE A 105 -12.27 -6.06 -1.43
N ILE A 106 -11.74 -7.26 -1.72
CA ILE A 106 -11.62 -8.35 -0.73
C ILE A 106 -10.71 -7.94 0.43
N ALA A 107 -9.52 -7.39 0.14
CA ALA A 107 -8.64 -6.81 1.15
C ALA A 107 -9.37 -5.71 1.94
N GLY A 108 -10.17 -4.91 1.23
CA GLY A 108 -10.93 -3.82 1.80
C GLY A 108 -11.94 -4.26 2.85
N LEU A 109 -12.65 -5.36 2.57
CA LEU A 109 -13.57 -6.02 3.49
C LEU A 109 -12.84 -6.56 4.71
N PHE A 110 -11.70 -7.21 4.52
CA PHE A 110 -10.86 -7.74 5.60
C PHE A 110 -10.39 -6.61 6.54
N PHE A 111 -9.80 -5.54 6.01
CA PHE A 111 -9.31 -4.41 6.81
C PHE A 111 -10.44 -3.72 7.60
N ALA A 112 -11.57 -3.46 6.96
CA ALA A 112 -12.71 -2.83 7.64
C ALA A 112 -13.29 -3.74 8.73
N PHE A 113 -13.31 -5.06 8.53
CA PHE A 113 -13.73 -6.00 9.56
C PHE A 113 -12.75 -6.05 10.74
N VAL A 114 -11.44 -6.10 10.47
CA VAL A 114 -10.41 -6.07 11.52
C VAL A 114 -10.51 -4.77 12.31
N ARG A 115 -10.73 -3.63 11.64
CA ARG A 115 -10.97 -2.33 12.28
C ARG A 115 -12.16 -2.39 13.23
N LEU A 116 -13.26 -3.00 12.81
CA LEU A 116 -14.45 -3.16 13.63
C LEU A 116 -14.20 -4.00 14.89
N LYS A 117 -13.30 -4.98 14.84
CA LYS A 117 -13.03 -5.90 15.95
C LYS A 117 -11.97 -5.42 16.92
N ILE A 118 -10.90 -4.84 16.40
CA ILE A 118 -9.73 -4.43 17.19
C ILE A 118 -9.91 -3.01 17.71
N GLU A 119 -10.77 -2.20 17.06
CA GLU A 119 -10.93 -0.79 17.41
C GLU A 119 -9.60 -0.01 17.41
N ASN A 120 -8.63 -0.48 16.61
CA ASN A 120 -7.38 0.20 16.31
C ASN A 120 -7.05 0.11 14.80
N ILE A 121 -6.54 1.20 14.21
CA ILE A 121 -6.12 1.25 12.79
C ILE A 121 -4.63 0.88 12.60
N ILE A 122 -3.79 0.99 13.64
CA ILE A 122 -2.34 0.78 13.54
C ILE A 122 -1.98 -0.62 13.01
N PRO A 123 -2.57 -1.74 13.50
CA PRO A 123 -2.24 -3.06 12.95
C PRO A 123 -2.58 -3.21 11.47
N ILE A 124 -3.60 -2.49 11.00
CA ILE A 124 -4.04 -2.51 9.61
C ILE A 124 -3.07 -1.71 8.75
N MET A 125 -2.63 -0.53 9.22
CA MET A 125 -1.60 0.26 8.55
C MET A 125 -0.31 -0.53 8.35
N LEU A 126 0.14 -1.24 9.39
CA LEU A 126 1.34 -2.07 9.32
C LEU A 126 1.17 -3.26 8.36
N TYR A 127 0.00 -3.89 8.36
CA TYR A 127 -0.30 -4.98 7.44
C TYR A 127 -0.34 -4.50 5.98
N HIS A 128 -1.02 -3.37 5.72
CA HIS A 128 -1.11 -2.77 4.40
C HIS A 128 0.27 -2.33 3.89
N TRP A 129 1.05 -1.66 4.74
CA TRP A 129 2.45 -1.35 4.44
C TRP A 129 3.26 -2.60 4.07
N ALA A 130 3.14 -3.68 4.85
CA ALA A 130 3.87 -4.92 4.59
C ALA A 130 3.46 -5.55 3.25
N TRP A 131 2.17 -5.50 2.90
CA TRP A 131 1.65 -5.96 1.61
C TRP A 131 2.29 -5.20 0.46
N ASP A 132 2.19 -3.87 0.46
CA ASP A 132 2.73 -3.03 -0.59
C ASP A 132 4.25 -3.14 -0.69
N PHE A 133 4.92 -3.21 0.47
CA PHE A 133 6.35 -3.37 0.54
C PHE A 133 6.81 -4.71 -0.07
N VAL A 134 6.12 -5.81 0.18
CA VAL A 134 6.47 -7.11 -0.40
C VAL A 134 6.17 -7.13 -1.90
N LEU A 135 5.03 -6.58 -2.32
CA LEU A 135 4.65 -6.55 -3.73
C LEU A 135 5.62 -5.70 -4.57
N ILE A 136 5.86 -4.45 -4.15
CA ILE A 136 6.72 -3.50 -4.89
C ILE A 136 8.20 -3.78 -4.62
N GLY A 137 8.56 -4.06 -3.38
CA GLY A 137 9.94 -4.38 -3.00
C GLY A 137 10.42 -5.68 -3.63
N GLY A 138 9.55 -6.66 -3.85
CA GLY A 138 9.91 -7.89 -4.54
C GLY A 138 10.29 -7.69 -6.00
N GLU A 139 9.60 -6.78 -6.69
CA GLU A 139 9.95 -6.37 -8.05
C GLU A 139 11.29 -5.61 -8.09
N VAL A 140 11.53 -4.74 -7.11
CA VAL A 140 12.75 -3.91 -7.03
C VAL A 140 14.00 -4.72 -6.63
N LEU A 141 13.84 -5.69 -5.74
CA LEU A 141 14.95 -6.49 -5.17
C LEU A 141 15.27 -7.75 -5.99
N LYS A 142 14.45 -8.11 -7.00
CA LYS A 142 14.60 -9.31 -7.85
C LYS A 142 14.63 -10.64 -7.09
N ASP A 143 14.08 -10.69 -5.88
CA ASP A 143 13.98 -11.90 -5.06
C ASP A 143 12.63 -12.62 -5.35
N GLY A 144 12.52 -13.27 -6.51
CA GLY A 144 11.22 -13.71 -7.04
C GLY A 144 10.49 -14.79 -6.22
N ASP A 145 11.20 -15.68 -5.53
CA ASP A 145 10.61 -16.92 -5.01
C ASP A 145 9.91 -16.75 -3.64
N ILE A 146 10.48 -15.92 -2.77
CA ILE A 146 9.91 -15.61 -1.44
C ILE A 146 8.66 -14.71 -1.55
N ASN A 147 8.65 -13.79 -2.51
CA ASN A 147 7.57 -12.81 -2.68
C ASN A 147 6.32 -13.46 -3.27
N GLY A 148 6.47 -14.39 -4.21
CA GLY A 148 5.35 -15.14 -4.79
C GLY A 148 4.63 -16.01 -3.75
N THR A 149 5.39 -16.74 -2.93
CA THR A 149 4.83 -17.61 -1.88
C THR A 149 4.09 -16.80 -0.81
N PHE A 150 4.70 -15.72 -0.32
CA PHE A 150 4.10 -14.86 0.71
C PHE A 150 2.82 -14.18 0.21
N THR A 151 2.86 -13.59 -0.98
CA THR A 151 1.70 -12.92 -1.60
C THR A 151 0.55 -13.90 -1.79
N THR A 152 0.83 -15.11 -2.30
CA THR A 152 -0.17 -16.17 -2.48
C THR A 152 -0.81 -16.57 -1.15
N ALA A 153 -0.01 -16.76 -0.09
CA ALA A 153 -0.50 -17.12 1.23
C ALA A 153 -1.43 -16.03 1.80
N MET A 154 -1.06 -14.75 1.66
CA MET A 154 -1.90 -13.64 2.12
C MET A 154 -3.22 -13.54 1.34
N ILE A 155 -3.19 -13.74 0.01
CA ILE A 155 -4.39 -13.77 -0.83
C ILE A 155 -5.34 -14.88 -0.36
N ILE A 156 -4.83 -16.10 -0.19
CA ILE A 156 -5.64 -17.24 0.27
C ILE A 156 -6.25 -16.93 1.63
N PHE A 157 -5.45 -16.41 2.56
CA PHE A 157 -5.93 -16.02 3.89
C PHE A 157 -7.07 -14.99 3.82
N GLN A 158 -6.92 -13.92 3.03
CA GLN A 158 -7.96 -12.90 2.86
C GLN A 158 -9.23 -13.46 2.20
N LEU A 159 -9.08 -14.31 1.18
CA LEU A 159 -10.22 -14.95 0.52
C LEU A 159 -10.99 -15.86 1.48
N VAL A 160 -10.28 -16.75 2.19
CA VAL A 160 -10.90 -17.64 3.20
C VAL A 160 -11.62 -16.81 4.26
N PHE A 161 -10.99 -15.74 4.73
CA PHE A 161 -11.61 -14.84 5.70
C PHE A 161 -12.87 -14.17 5.15
N ALA A 162 -12.81 -13.64 3.94
CA ALA A 162 -13.91 -12.93 3.30
C ALA A 162 -15.10 -13.85 2.99
N VAL A 163 -14.88 -15.13 2.67
CA VAL A 163 -15.97 -16.08 2.38
C VAL A 163 -16.53 -16.77 3.62
N THR A 164 -15.78 -16.85 4.73
CA THR A 164 -16.24 -17.55 5.95
C THR A 164 -16.67 -16.59 7.05
N VAL A 165 -15.77 -15.69 7.48
CA VAL A 165 -15.96 -14.87 8.68
C VAL A 165 -16.95 -13.73 8.43
N ILE A 166 -16.86 -13.07 7.27
CA ILE A 166 -17.69 -11.91 6.96
C ILE A 166 -19.18 -12.29 6.76
N PRO A 167 -19.54 -13.31 5.97
CA PRO A 167 -20.94 -13.72 5.84
C PRO A 167 -21.53 -14.19 7.17
N TYR A 168 -20.75 -14.94 7.97
CA TYR A 168 -21.16 -15.35 9.31
C TYR A 168 -21.44 -14.14 10.23
N PHE A 169 -20.56 -13.14 10.20
CA PHE A 169 -20.77 -11.90 10.94
C PHE A 169 -22.03 -11.15 10.49
N VAL A 170 -22.24 -11.02 9.18
CA VAL A 170 -23.43 -10.37 8.63
C VAL A 170 -24.71 -11.10 9.06
N TYR A 171 -24.69 -12.42 9.05
CA TYR A 171 -25.80 -13.24 9.56
C TYR A 171 -26.09 -12.95 11.04
N GLN A 172 -25.05 -12.88 11.88
CA GLN A 172 -25.19 -12.59 13.31
C GLN A 172 -25.75 -11.19 13.57
N GLU A 173 -25.28 -10.15 12.85
CA GLU A 173 -25.81 -8.80 13.03
C GLU A 173 -27.26 -8.68 12.58
N ARG A 174 -27.67 -9.36 11.49
CA ARG A 174 -29.08 -9.39 11.05
C ARG A 174 -29.99 -10.04 12.10
N LYS A 175 -29.54 -11.14 12.72
CA LYS A 175 -30.30 -11.82 13.77
C LYS A 175 -30.55 -10.94 15.01
N LYS A 176 -29.64 -9.99 15.30
CA LYS A 176 -29.79 -9.05 16.42
C LYS A 176 -30.82 -7.94 16.14
N VAL A 177 -30.99 -7.54 14.88
CA VAL A 177 -31.94 -6.50 14.46
C VAL A 177 -33.37 -7.05 14.32
N GLY A 178 -33.51 -8.35 14.04
CA GLY A 178 -34.82 -9.03 13.96
C GLY A 178 -35.40 -9.50 15.30
N LYS A 179 -34.78 -9.14 16.42
CA LYS A 179 -35.29 -9.30 17.79
C LYS A 179 -35.61 -7.92 18.35
#